data_AF-A0A2D6HX64-F1
#
_entry.id   AF-A0A2D6HX64-F1
#
_cell.length_a   1.000
_cell.length_b   1.000
_cell.length_c   1.000
_cell.angle_alpha   90.00
_cell.angle_beta   90.00
_cell.angle_gamma   90.00
#
_symmetry.space_group_name_H-M   'P 1'
#
loop_
_entity.id
_entity.type
_entity.pdbx_description
1 polymer ?
#
loop_
_entity_poly.entity_id
_entity_poly.type
_entity_poly.pdbx_seq_one_letter_code
_entity_poly.pdbx_strand_id
1 'polypeptide(L)'
;MAHSTNTTSNEKTKMATSGIREGYWFYFNDESVDIAVNGSMWSGRETVYVNDNPVSDKREMFKVKSSHTFTHAEQAYRVTFEMDNILTGRLECSLFKNNRLIAKQEKAAFDSAKSFIKIIGVGFLFGLLIGGAALALFMQFAPA
;
A
#
# COMPACT_ATOMS: atom_id res chain seq x y z
N MET A 1 19.28 -28.34 -27.35
CA MET A 1 19.69 -28.60 -25.95
C MET A 1 19.49 -27.32 -25.16
N ALA A 2 19.03 -27.48 -23.92
CA ALA A 2 18.29 -26.51 -23.12
C ALA A 2 19.00 -25.17 -22.88
N HIS A 3 18.23 -24.07 -22.96
CA HIS A 3 18.53 -22.87 -22.19
C HIS A 3 17.39 -22.63 -21.19
N SER A 4 17.79 -22.53 -19.94
CA SER A 4 17.04 -22.86 -18.73
C SER A 4 16.04 -21.77 -18.34
N THR A 5 14.74 -22.07 -18.42
CA THR A 5 13.64 -21.31 -17.82
C THR A 5 13.57 -21.60 -16.33
N ASN A 6 14.25 -20.82 -15.48
CA ASN A 6 14.13 -21.00 -14.02
C ASN A 6 14.06 -19.71 -13.20
N THR A 7 13.86 -18.54 -13.81
CA THR A 7 13.86 -17.27 -13.05
C THR A 7 12.44 -16.77 -12.68
N THR A 8 11.39 -17.22 -13.34
CA THR A 8 10.06 -16.54 -13.26
C THR A 8 9.15 -17.00 -12.10
N SER A 9 9.46 -18.08 -11.38
CA SER A 9 8.57 -18.61 -10.33
C SER A 9 8.81 -18.00 -8.94
N ASN A 10 10.05 -17.64 -8.61
CA ASN A 10 10.39 -17.07 -7.29
C ASN A 10 10.03 -15.59 -7.17
N GLU A 11 10.08 -14.83 -8.26
CA GLU A 11 9.73 -13.41 -8.27
C GLU A 11 8.22 -13.19 -8.18
N LYS A 12 7.43 -13.99 -8.91
CA LYS A 12 5.96 -13.97 -8.84
C LYS A 12 5.42 -14.32 -7.45
N THR A 13 6.14 -15.17 -6.70
CA THR A 13 5.76 -15.61 -5.35
C THR A 13 6.10 -14.56 -4.28
N LYS A 14 7.20 -13.81 -4.44
CA LYS A 14 7.52 -12.66 -3.57
C LYS A 14 6.51 -11.52 -3.73
N MET A 15 6.00 -11.31 -4.94
CA MET A 15 4.97 -10.30 -5.26
C MET A 15 3.59 -10.61 -4.64
N ALA A 16 3.35 -11.85 -4.20
CA ALA A 16 2.09 -12.30 -3.62
C ALA A 16 1.99 -12.08 -2.10
N THR A 17 3.10 -11.77 -1.42
CA THR A 17 3.13 -11.60 0.04
C THR A 17 3.38 -10.13 0.39
N SER A 18 2.30 -9.34 0.46
CA SER A 18 2.36 -7.92 0.82
C SER A 18 2.59 -7.77 2.33
N GLY A 19 3.82 -7.49 2.75
CA GLY A 19 4.11 -6.95 4.06
C GLY A 19 3.92 -5.43 4.10
N ILE A 20 3.86 -4.88 5.31
CA ILE A 20 3.73 -3.43 5.58
C ILE A 20 4.83 -2.61 4.88
N ARG A 21 5.96 -3.24 4.49
CA ARG A 21 7.05 -2.62 3.73
C ARG A 21 6.83 -2.58 2.22
N GLU A 22 6.22 -3.61 1.62
CA GLU A 22 6.02 -3.67 0.16
C GLU A 22 4.81 -2.86 -0.32
N GLY A 23 3.93 -2.44 0.60
CA GLY A 23 2.69 -1.73 0.28
C GLY A 23 1.57 -2.64 -0.22
N TYR A 24 0.46 -2.05 -0.62
CA TYR A 24 -0.69 -2.75 -1.16
C TYR A 24 -0.47 -3.05 -2.64
N TRP A 25 -0.43 -4.33 -2.99
CA TRP A 25 -0.45 -4.77 -4.38
C TRP A 25 -1.83 -5.21 -4.81
N PHE A 26 -2.32 -4.73 -5.94
CA PHE A 26 -3.56 -5.19 -6.56
C PHE A 26 -3.27 -5.65 -7.98
N TYR A 27 -3.93 -6.71 -8.41
CA TYR A 27 -3.69 -7.33 -9.72
C TYR A 27 -5.02 -7.52 -10.44
N PHE A 28 -5.17 -6.89 -11.59
CA PHE A 28 -6.34 -7.00 -12.45
C PHE A 28 -5.90 -7.58 -13.79
N ASN A 29 -6.78 -8.34 -14.41
CA ASN A 29 -6.61 -8.82 -15.77
C ASN A 29 -7.86 -8.45 -16.56
N ASP A 30 -7.66 -7.77 -17.69
CA ASP A 30 -8.69 -7.43 -18.66
C ASP A 30 -8.29 -8.04 -20.00
N GLU A 31 -8.77 -9.25 -20.27
CA GLU A 31 -8.42 -10.06 -21.43
C GLU A 31 -6.91 -10.38 -21.52
N SER A 32 -6.17 -9.58 -22.28
CA SER A 32 -4.71 -9.71 -22.49
C SER A 32 -3.91 -8.59 -21.84
N VAL A 33 -4.58 -7.73 -21.07
CA VAL A 33 -3.97 -6.59 -20.39
C VAL A 33 -3.84 -6.92 -18.91
N ASP A 34 -2.61 -7.16 -18.47
CA ASP A 34 -2.29 -7.33 -17.05
C ASP A 34 -2.03 -5.96 -16.42
N ILE A 35 -2.80 -5.63 -15.38
CA ILE A 35 -2.69 -4.36 -14.66
C ILE A 35 -2.30 -4.67 -13.23
N ALA A 36 -1.10 -4.28 -12.85
CA ALA A 36 -0.64 -4.33 -11.46
C ALA A 36 -0.62 -2.93 -10.88
N VAL A 37 -0.94 -2.82 -9.60
CA VAL A 37 -0.93 -1.53 -8.91
C VAL A 37 -0.29 -1.69 -7.55
N ASN A 38 0.65 -0.79 -7.22
CA ASN A 38 1.28 -0.70 -5.91
C ASN A 38 0.90 0.61 -5.23
N GLY A 39 0.44 0.56 -3.98
CA GLY A 39 0.17 1.73 -3.14
C GLY A 39 0.88 1.61 -1.79
N SER A 40 1.79 2.52 -1.48
CA SER A 40 2.54 2.55 -0.22
C SER A 40 1.84 3.43 0.81
N MET A 41 1.35 2.83 1.90
CA MET A 41 0.75 3.59 3.02
C MET A 41 1.75 4.47 3.77
N TRP A 42 3.05 4.12 3.71
CA TRP A 42 4.11 4.85 4.41
C TRP A 42 4.56 6.11 3.64
N SER A 43 4.79 5.97 2.35
CA SER A 43 5.32 7.07 1.52
C SER A 43 4.25 7.84 0.75
N GLY A 44 3.04 7.28 0.64
CA GLY A 44 1.98 7.73 -0.26
C GLY A 44 2.29 7.46 -1.74
N ARG A 45 3.36 6.75 -2.06
CA ARG A 45 3.72 6.47 -3.46
C ARG A 45 2.79 5.42 -4.04
N GLU A 46 2.28 5.70 -5.22
CA GLU A 46 1.34 4.88 -5.96
C GLU A 46 1.87 4.69 -7.39
N THR A 47 1.95 3.45 -7.86
CA THR A 47 2.46 3.13 -9.19
C THR A 47 1.54 2.14 -9.89
N VAL A 48 1.16 2.45 -11.13
CA VAL A 48 0.37 1.58 -12.01
C VAL A 48 1.27 1.00 -13.08
N TYR A 49 1.15 -0.30 -13.29
CA TYR A 49 1.87 -1.06 -14.30
C TYR A 49 0.87 -1.69 -15.28
N VAL A 50 1.21 -1.68 -16.57
CA VAL A 50 0.48 -2.41 -17.62
C VAL A 50 1.47 -3.34 -18.30
N ASN A 51 1.20 -4.64 -18.26
CA ASN A 51 2.10 -5.68 -18.75
C ASN A 51 3.53 -5.46 -18.24
N ASP A 52 3.67 -5.32 -16.91
CA ASP A 52 4.91 -5.05 -16.16
C ASP A 52 5.61 -3.71 -16.43
N ASN A 53 5.07 -2.86 -17.31
CA ASN A 53 5.65 -1.55 -17.61
C ASN A 53 4.95 -0.45 -16.79
N PRO A 54 5.69 0.40 -16.05
CA PRO A 54 5.08 1.48 -15.28
C PRO A 54 4.49 2.54 -16.23
N VAL A 55 3.18 2.77 -16.14
CA VAL A 55 2.46 3.77 -16.95
C VAL A 55 2.07 5.00 -16.15
N SER A 56 2.10 4.93 -14.83
CA SER A 56 1.80 6.05 -13.94
C SER A 56 2.49 5.90 -12.60
N ASP A 57 3.06 6.98 -12.08
CA ASP A 57 3.70 7.05 -10.77
C ASP A 57 3.33 8.39 -10.13
N LYS A 58 2.76 8.34 -8.92
CA LYS A 58 2.33 9.51 -8.16
C LYS A 58 2.71 9.34 -6.70
N ARG A 59 2.76 10.45 -5.98
CA ARG A 59 2.94 10.46 -4.53
C ARG A 59 1.87 11.31 -3.87
N GLU A 60 1.00 10.65 -3.11
CA GLU A 60 -0.24 11.20 -2.55
C GLU A 60 -0.32 10.96 -1.03
N MET A 61 0.67 11.45 -0.29
CA MET A 61 0.89 11.16 1.15
C MET A 61 -0.27 11.53 2.08
N PHE A 62 -1.08 12.52 1.74
CA PHE A 62 -2.14 13.05 2.61
C PHE A 62 -3.55 12.85 2.03
N LYS A 63 -3.69 12.07 0.96
CA LYS A 63 -4.98 11.83 0.33
C LYS A 63 -5.53 10.48 0.76
N VAL A 64 -6.81 10.47 1.12
CA VAL A 64 -7.60 9.24 1.32
C VAL A 64 -8.17 8.71 0.00
N LYS A 65 -8.11 9.50 -1.07
CA LYS A 65 -8.54 9.12 -2.41
C LYS A 65 -7.55 9.61 -3.45
N SER A 66 -7.25 8.77 -4.42
CA SER A 66 -6.42 9.14 -5.56
C SER A 66 -6.88 8.43 -6.83
N SER A 67 -6.36 8.86 -7.97
CA SER A 67 -6.64 8.19 -9.23
C SER A 67 -5.49 8.31 -10.22
N HIS A 68 -5.38 7.29 -11.06
CA HIS A 68 -4.43 7.22 -12.17
C HIS A 68 -5.21 6.93 -13.44
N THR A 69 -5.04 7.77 -14.45
CA THR A 69 -5.65 7.61 -15.78
C THR A 69 -4.56 7.32 -16.79
N PHE A 70 -4.81 6.36 -17.68
CA PHE A 70 -3.88 5.99 -18.75
C PHE A 70 -4.66 5.42 -19.93
N THR A 71 -4.05 5.40 -21.11
CA THR A 71 -4.64 4.81 -22.31
C THR A 71 -3.80 3.61 -22.74
N HIS A 72 -4.45 2.50 -23.08
CA HIS A 72 -3.80 1.31 -23.61
C HIS A 72 -4.68 0.69 -24.69
N ALA A 73 -4.11 0.39 -25.86
CA ALA A 73 -4.84 -0.17 -27.02
C ALA A 73 -6.14 0.59 -27.33
N GLU A 74 -6.06 1.93 -27.41
CA GLU A 74 -7.20 2.85 -27.65
C GLU A 74 -8.29 2.89 -26.57
N GLN A 75 -8.14 2.11 -25.50
CA GLN A 75 -9.08 2.11 -24.38
C GLN A 75 -8.60 3.03 -23.27
N ALA A 76 -9.52 3.81 -22.70
CA ALA A 76 -9.24 4.69 -21.57
C ALA A 76 -9.41 3.93 -20.27
N TYR A 77 -8.34 3.78 -19.51
CA TYR A 77 -8.35 3.16 -18.19
C TYR A 77 -8.23 4.19 -17.08
N ARG A 78 -8.86 3.88 -15.95
CA ARG A 78 -8.68 4.60 -14.70
C ARG A 78 -8.62 3.64 -13.54
N VAL A 79 -7.56 3.75 -12.75
CA VAL A 79 -7.43 3.10 -11.45
C VAL A 79 -7.72 4.15 -10.38
N THR A 80 -8.50 3.79 -9.38
CA THR A 80 -8.76 4.64 -8.22
C THR A 80 -8.41 3.92 -6.94
N PHE A 81 -7.81 4.65 -6.00
CA PHE A 81 -7.59 4.21 -4.64
C PHE A 81 -8.53 4.95 -3.71
N GLU A 82 -9.16 4.24 -2.78
CA GLU A 82 -10.02 4.82 -1.75
C GLU A 82 -9.75 4.16 -0.40
N MET A 83 -9.30 4.96 0.57
CA MET A 83 -9.06 4.53 1.94
C MET A 83 -10.39 4.54 2.70
N ASP A 84 -11.08 3.40 2.72
CA ASP A 84 -12.38 3.22 3.36
C ASP A 84 -12.32 3.25 4.89
N ASN A 85 -11.19 2.81 5.46
CA ASN A 85 -10.99 2.87 6.91
C ASN A 85 -9.52 3.04 7.26
N ILE A 86 -9.17 4.25 7.69
CA ILE A 86 -7.81 4.63 8.08
C ILE A 86 -7.30 3.81 9.27
N LEU A 87 -8.17 3.45 10.22
CA LEU A 87 -7.76 2.72 11.44
C LEU A 87 -7.33 1.29 11.13
N THR A 88 -7.97 0.64 10.16
CA THR A 88 -7.60 -0.71 9.72
C THR A 88 -6.63 -0.69 8.54
N GLY A 89 -6.36 0.50 7.98
CA GLY A 89 -5.69 0.63 6.68
C GLY A 89 -6.46 -0.12 5.60
N ARG A 90 -7.79 -0.08 5.62
CA ARG A 90 -8.59 -0.72 4.57
C ARG A 90 -8.60 0.17 3.34
N LEU A 91 -7.99 -0.33 2.28
CA LEU A 91 -7.82 0.33 1.00
C LEU A 91 -8.55 -0.46 -0.08
N GLU A 92 -9.44 0.24 -0.78
CA GLU A 92 -10.11 -0.24 -1.96
C GLU A 92 -9.37 0.25 -3.22
N CYS A 93 -9.21 -0.66 -4.18
CA CYS A 93 -8.70 -0.36 -5.50
C CYS A 93 -9.74 -0.74 -6.55
N SER A 94 -10.16 0.23 -7.35
CA SER A 94 -11.17 0.04 -8.40
C SER A 94 -10.59 0.33 -9.77
N LEU A 95 -10.89 -0.53 -10.74
CA LEU A 95 -10.46 -0.44 -12.13
C LEU A 95 -11.65 -0.11 -13.03
N PHE A 96 -11.50 0.94 -13.82
CA PHE A 96 -12.47 1.40 -14.79
C PHE A 96 -11.88 1.32 -16.20
N LYS A 97 -12.73 0.96 -17.17
CA LYS A 97 -12.46 0.99 -18.62
C LYS A 97 -13.56 1.80 -19.28
N ASN A 98 -13.20 2.83 -20.04
CA ASN A 98 -14.13 3.77 -20.70
C ASN A 98 -15.22 4.27 -19.73
N ASN A 99 -14.79 4.74 -18.56
CA ASN A 99 -15.63 5.23 -17.46
C ASN A 99 -16.57 4.20 -16.81
N ARG A 100 -16.53 2.92 -17.20
CA ARG A 100 -17.29 1.84 -16.57
C ARG A 100 -16.41 1.07 -15.60
N LEU A 101 -16.92 0.81 -14.39
CA LEU A 101 -16.26 -0.07 -13.42
C LEU A 101 -16.23 -1.50 -13.98
N ILE A 102 -15.04 -2.10 -14.06
CA ILE A 102 -14.85 -3.47 -14.55
C ILE A 102 -14.33 -4.42 -13.48
N ALA A 103 -13.62 -3.91 -12.47
CA ALA A 103 -13.15 -4.72 -11.36
C ALA A 103 -12.90 -3.87 -10.11
N LYS A 104 -12.94 -4.52 -8.95
CA LYS A 104 -12.73 -3.89 -7.64
C LYS A 104 -12.14 -4.91 -6.67
N GLN A 105 -11.15 -4.50 -5.89
CA GLN A 105 -10.47 -5.31 -4.88
C GLN A 105 -10.25 -4.49 -3.61
N GLU A 106 -10.23 -5.15 -2.46
CA GLU A 106 -10.02 -4.52 -1.17
C GLU A 106 -8.92 -5.27 -0.41
N LYS A 107 -8.09 -4.53 0.33
CA LYS A 107 -7.11 -5.09 1.25
C LYS A 107 -7.05 -4.24 2.52
N ALA A 108 -6.83 -4.88 3.67
CA ALA A 108 -6.65 -4.22 4.95
C ALA A 108 -5.29 -4.59 5.57
N ALA A 109 -4.65 -3.66 6.27
CA ALA A 109 -3.43 -3.93 7.03
C ALA A 109 -3.71 -4.58 8.39
N PHE A 110 -4.90 -4.32 8.95
CA PHE A 110 -5.32 -4.87 10.23
C PHE A 110 -6.74 -5.44 10.12
N ASP A 111 -6.94 -6.62 10.73
CA ASP A 111 -8.25 -7.28 10.75
C ASP A 111 -9.32 -6.50 11.52
N SER A 112 -8.89 -5.64 12.46
CA SER A 112 -9.80 -4.80 13.23
C SER A 112 -9.14 -3.57 13.83
N ALA A 113 -9.94 -2.54 14.13
CA ALA A 113 -9.49 -1.36 14.84
C ALA A 113 -8.98 -1.68 16.26
N LYS A 114 -9.49 -2.75 16.91
CA LYS A 114 -9.02 -3.18 18.23
C LYS A 114 -7.56 -3.64 18.18
N SER A 115 -7.16 -4.34 17.12
CA SER A 115 -5.77 -4.77 16.91
C SER A 115 -4.85 -3.56 16.79
N PHE A 116 -5.25 -2.55 16.01
CA PHE A 116 -4.51 -1.30 15.85
C PHE A 116 -4.39 -0.50 17.16
N ILE A 117 -5.51 -0.32 17.88
CA ILE A 117 -5.52 0.39 19.18
C ILE A 117 -4.63 -0.32 20.21
N LYS A 118 -4.60 -1.66 20.22
CA LYS A 118 -3.74 -2.42 21.11
C LYS A 118 -2.25 -2.14 20.83
N ILE A 119 -1.86 -2.06 19.56
CA ILE A 119 -0.48 -1.72 19.16
C ILE A 119 -0.12 -0.31 19.63
N ILE A 120 -0.98 0.68 19.37
CA ILE A 120 -0.78 2.05 19.83
C ILE A 120 -0.70 2.12 21.36
N GLY A 121 -1.60 1.42 22.06
CA GLY A 121 -1.64 1.41 23.52
C GLY A 121 -0.36 0.86 24.13
N VAL A 122 0.17 -0.25 23.60
CA VAL A 122 1.45 -0.80 24.04
C VAL A 122 2.59 0.18 23.75
N GLY A 123 2.64 0.75 22.54
CA GLY A 123 3.66 1.74 22.17
C GLY A 123 3.63 2.98 23.07
N PHE A 124 2.44 3.46 23.43
CA PHE A 124 2.26 4.60 24.33
C PHE A 124 2.78 4.30 25.75
N LEU A 125 2.53 3.10 26.28
CA LEU A 125 3.06 2.69 27.59
C LEU A 125 4.59 2.63 27.59
N PHE A 126 5.20 2.08 26.54
CA PHE A 126 6.66 2.09 26.39
C PHE A 126 7.21 3.53 26.25
N GLY A 127 6.52 4.38 25.50
CA GLY A 127 6.87 5.80 25.36
C GLY A 127 6.84 6.55 26.69
N LEU A 128 5.82 6.31 27.54
CA LEU A 128 5.73 6.90 28.87
C LEU A 128 6.87 6.45 29.79
N LEU A 129 7.26 5.18 29.74
CA LEU A 129 8.37 4.66 30.56
C LEU A 129 9.71 5.30 30.18
N ILE A 130 10.02 5.33 28.88
CA ILE A 130 11.27 5.93 28.38
C ILE A 130 11.28 7.44 28.62
N GLY A 131 10.17 8.12 28.32
CA GLY A 131 10.04 9.57 28.55
C GLY A 131 10.14 9.93 30.03
N GLY A 132 9.49 9.16 30.91
CA GLY A 132 9.55 9.36 32.36
C GLY A 132 10.96 9.16 32.93
N ALA A 133 11.68 8.13 32.48
CA ALA A 133 13.07 7.92 32.88
C ALA A 133 14.00 9.04 32.39
N ALA A 134 13.81 9.51 31.15
CA ALA A 134 14.58 10.63 30.60
C ALA A 134 14.33 11.95 31.36
N LEU A 135 13.07 12.24 31.70
CA LEU A 135 12.70 13.39 32.54
C LEU A 135 13.32 13.29 33.94
N ALA A 136 13.27 12.12 34.58
CA ALA A 136 13.86 11.91 35.90
C ALA A 136 15.38 12.12 35.90
N LEU A 137 16.09 11.61 34.88
CA LEU A 137 17.52 11.85 34.69
C LEU A 137 17.82 13.32 34.43
N PHE A 138 17.04 13.99 33.57
CA PHE A 138 17.20 15.42 33.31
C PHE A 138 17.07 16.24 34.60
N MET A 139 16.08 15.95 35.45
CA MET A 139 15.92 16.63 36.73
C MET A 139 17.06 16.38 37.72
N GLN A 140 17.73 15.23 37.68
CA GLN A 140 18.89 14.94 38.53
C GLN A 140 20.15 15.71 38.12
N PHE A 141 20.31 16.04 36.84
CA PHE A 141 21.49 16.72 36.29
C PHE A 141 21.21 18.15 35.80
N ALA A 142 20.00 18.67 36.03
CA ALA A 142 19.66 20.04 35.69
C ALA A 142 20.40 21.01 36.62
N PRO A 143 21.13 22.00 36.09
CA PRO A 143 21.72 23.04 36.93
C PRO A 143 20.60 23.88 37.56
N ALA A 144 20.75 24.17 38.86
CA ALA A 144 19.85 25.01 39.65
C ALA A 144 19.83 26.46 39.17
#